data_AF-A0A7X1ZKS0-F1
#
_entry.id   AF-A0A7X1ZKS0-F1
#
_cell.length_a   1.000
_cell.length_b   1.000
_cell.length_c   1.000
_cell.angle_alpha   90.00
_cell.angle_beta   90.00
_cell.angle_gamma   90.00
#
_symmetry.space_group_name_H-M   'P 1'
#
loop_
_entity.id
_entity.type
_entity.pdbx_description
1 polymer ?
#
loop_
_entity_poly.entity_id
_entity_poly.type
_entity_poly.pdbx_seq_one_letter_code
_entity_poly.pdbx_strand_id
1 'polypeptide(L)'
;DILTDALLESEKILSHDEVFGIIPPYDKSNEFISEAIETVNREGQRVRVISSGTVDKYMFGFDPQGIYHISRTISPLKSYSPPYSLYSVEEILASIGHDDAVLNIHPWSLAIQENQDIIIEVIERMKGRPNVEFVTLRDFYFNIGPTLRLALGAWKYFKENTESSTGLVYPNVLINDDYTYKHPKAAIWDIASSLLGIASAEKLGIISLKEGIHRITRILDFLQTCELYQGQYPNFNYDVTTTQMVKEGPGIAWDDLARMLVALKIIKTHYPSLEDSCNSVIERWILTPIEVLYQPDKDEEIFKEVKTSPYWDYMDASFGLWGYRNEPASLWTSLKNRMYGLFSGGEPDYYSKLLIPESYILEAIEIGQTESNKEILNLIHNLQKARYEDEGIITCISEGDLDRKPWFVYCGLVASEQGLTIWPVVRSIWEDGESYPEYRFIGSKAAIAWQALKENDYTRLSYDLIRRKALNYQLGFYTGIYEESREIDSALSVNTNGIILESLWFKKRGNKPLVYSGQPDVPEAEENMLSSIEKRIRYFYSQLLEKLKIKLEENHIVKED
;
A
#
# COMPACT_ATOMS: atom_id res chain seq x y z
N ASP A 1 5.92 19.43 -27.01
CA ASP A 1 5.33 18.55 -25.99
C ASP A 1 6.14 17.28 -25.89
N ILE A 2 5.81 16.17 -26.57
CA ILE A 2 6.54 14.88 -26.41
C ILE A 2 8.06 14.98 -26.61
N LEU A 3 8.54 15.66 -27.66
CA LEU A 3 9.98 15.85 -27.89
C LEU A 3 10.61 16.74 -26.79
N THR A 4 9.89 17.75 -26.34
CA THR A 4 10.29 18.66 -25.26
C THR A 4 10.38 17.90 -23.93
N ASP A 5 9.40 17.03 -23.64
CA ASP A 5 9.35 16.21 -22.43
C ASP A 5 10.46 15.15 -22.43
N ALA A 6 10.71 14.50 -23.57
CA ALA A 6 11.81 13.55 -23.75
C ALA A 6 13.19 14.24 -23.63
N LEU A 7 13.32 15.47 -24.12
CA LEU A 7 14.53 16.29 -23.95
C LEU A 7 14.74 16.68 -22.48
N LEU A 8 13.70 17.15 -21.79
CA LEU A 8 13.74 17.47 -20.36
C LEU A 8 14.07 16.23 -19.51
N GLU A 9 13.55 15.06 -19.87
CA GLU A 9 13.87 13.78 -19.23
C GLU A 9 15.33 13.37 -19.48
N SER A 10 15.82 13.55 -20.71
CA SER A 10 17.22 13.28 -21.07
C SER A 10 18.21 14.22 -20.37
N GLU A 11 17.86 15.50 -20.22
CA GLU A 11 18.68 16.47 -19.49
C GLU A 11 18.75 16.15 -18.00
N LYS A 12 17.65 15.69 -17.39
CA LYS A 12 17.64 15.19 -16.00
C LYS A 12 18.59 14.01 -15.81
N ILE A 13 18.56 13.04 -16.74
CA ILE A 13 19.46 11.86 -16.75
C ILE A 13 20.94 12.28 -16.86
N LEU A 14 21.23 13.34 -17.61
CA LEU A 14 22.60 13.85 -17.80
C LEU A 14 23.08 14.77 -16.66
N SER A 15 22.18 15.35 -15.85
CA SER A 15 22.51 16.45 -14.93
C SER A 15 22.75 16.10 -13.46
N HIS A 16 22.38 14.91 -12.93
CA HIS A 16 22.79 14.25 -11.65
C HIS A 16 21.67 13.31 -11.10
N ASP A 17 22.07 12.27 -10.35
CA ASP A 17 21.36 11.40 -9.38
C ASP A 17 19.98 10.74 -9.68
N GLU A 18 19.36 10.96 -10.85
CA GLU A 18 18.15 10.22 -11.29
C GLU A 18 18.46 8.95 -12.09
N VAL A 19 19.60 8.33 -11.85
CA VAL A 19 19.88 6.99 -12.37
C VAL A 19 19.19 5.97 -11.47
N PHE A 20 17.96 5.58 -11.80
CA PHE A 20 17.27 4.42 -11.20
C PHE A 20 17.87 3.07 -11.65
N GLY A 21 19.17 3.04 -11.94
CA GLY A 21 19.88 1.98 -12.64
C GLY A 21 20.15 2.39 -14.09
N ILE A 22 21.43 2.50 -14.44
CA ILE A 22 21.84 2.43 -15.84
C ILE A 22 21.46 1.01 -16.26
N ILE A 23 20.61 0.84 -17.26
CA ILE A 23 20.62 -0.39 -18.05
C ILE A 23 21.59 -0.11 -19.20
N PRO A 24 22.90 -0.37 -19.03
CA PRO A 24 23.83 -0.19 -20.12
C PRO A 24 23.44 -1.17 -21.24
N PRO A 25 23.56 -0.78 -22.52
CA PRO A 25 23.58 -1.74 -23.61
C PRO A 25 24.86 -2.56 -23.47
N TYR A 26 24.77 -3.67 -22.75
CA TYR A 26 25.77 -4.72 -22.65
C TYR A 26 27.19 -4.24 -22.27
N ASP A 27 27.47 -4.21 -20.97
CA ASP A 27 28.75 -4.70 -20.47
C ASP A 27 28.46 -5.95 -19.63
N LYS A 28 29.38 -6.92 -19.61
CA LYS A 28 29.23 -8.30 -19.13
C LYS A 28 28.90 -8.46 -17.63
N SER A 29 28.44 -7.43 -16.95
CA SER A 29 28.31 -7.36 -15.49
C SER A 29 26.91 -7.02 -14.98
N ASN A 30 25.86 -7.05 -15.81
CA ASN A 30 24.50 -6.80 -15.31
C ASN A 30 23.91 -8.08 -14.67
N GLU A 31 24.05 -8.22 -13.35
CA GLU A 31 23.50 -9.33 -12.55
C GLU A 31 21.99 -9.53 -12.77
N PHE A 32 21.21 -8.45 -12.94
CA PHE A 32 19.76 -8.53 -13.14
C PHE A 32 19.34 -9.28 -14.42
N ILE A 33 20.18 -9.23 -15.46
CA ILE A 33 19.92 -9.92 -16.73
C ILE A 33 20.49 -11.34 -16.68
N SER A 34 21.64 -11.54 -16.03
CA SER A 34 22.27 -12.85 -15.87
C SER A 34 21.42 -13.79 -15.00
N GLU A 35 20.83 -13.30 -13.91
CA GLU A 35 20.00 -14.09 -13.00
C GLU A 35 18.65 -14.48 -13.64
N ALA A 36 18.07 -13.57 -14.43
CA ALA A 36 16.89 -13.86 -15.24
C ALA A 36 17.19 -14.92 -16.32
N ILE A 37 18.36 -14.84 -16.99
CA ILE A 37 18.81 -15.82 -18.00
C ILE A 37 19.12 -17.18 -17.35
N GLU A 38 19.72 -17.22 -16.17
CA GLU A 38 19.99 -18.48 -15.45
C GLU A 38 18.70 -19.14 -14.94
N THR A 39 17.73 -18.34 -14.48
CA THR A 39 16.42 -18.81 -14.03
C THR A 39 15.62 -19.41 -15.18
N VAL A 40 15.59 -18.76 -16.35
CA VAL A 40 14.91 -19.26 -17.55
C VAL A 40 15.59 -20.52 -18.13
N ASN A 41 16.93 -20.61 -18.08
CA ASN A 41 17.65 -21.80 -18.53
C ASN A 41 17.51 -23.01 -17.58
N ARG A 42 17.23 -22.80 -16.28
CA ARG A 42 16.90 -23.88 -15.32
C ARG A 42 15.58 -24.56 -15.64
N GLU A 43 14.62 -23.85 -16.25
CA GLU A 43 13.29 -24.38 -16.61
C GLU A 43 13.27 -25.10 -17.98
N GLY A 44 14.45 -25.47 -18.51
CA GLY A 44 14.57 -26.33 -19.69
C GLY A 44 14.36 -25.63 -21.04
N GLN A 45 14.11 -24.31 -21.03
CA GLN A 45 14.06 -23.51 -22.25
C GLN A 45 15.50 -23.16 -22.68
N ARG A 46 15.99 -23.81 -23.73
CA ARG A 46 17.35 -23.59 -24.27
C ARG A 46 17.44 -22.24 -24.99
N VAL A 47 17.54 -21.15 -24.25
CA VAL A 47 17.67 -19.81 -24.84
C VAL A 47 19.16 -19.47 -24.99
N ARG A 48 19.61 -19.33 -26.24
CA ARG A 48 20.90 -18.74 -26.58
C ARG A 48 20.69 -17.29 -27.02
N VAL A 49 21.39 -16.37 -26.38
CA VAL A 49 21.43 -14.96 -26.78
C VAL A 49 22.37 -14.79 -27.96
N ILE A 50 21.89 -14.19 -29.05
CA ILE A 50 22.72 -13.76 -30.18
C ILE A 50 22.43 -12.28 -30.40
N SER A 51 23.44 -11.44 -30.20
CA SER A 51 23.48 -10.10 -30.76
C SER A 51 24.04 -10.21 -32.18
N SER A 52 23.29 -9.76 -33.19
CA SER A 52 23.77 -9.72 -34.57
C SER A 52 23.73 -8.30 -35.13
N GLY A 53 24.91 -7.67 -35.16
CA GLY A 53 25.20 -6.63 -36.16
C GLY A 53 24.71 -5.22 -35.85
N THR A 54 25.20 -4.30 -36.66
CA THR A 54 25.20 -2.85 -36.49
C THR A 54 23.88 -2.15 -36.83
N VAL A 55 22.79 -2.88 -37.14
CA VAL A 55 21.62 -2.26 -37.80
C VAL A 55 20.29 -2.53 -37.10
N ASP A 56 20.12 -3.63 -36.35
CA ASP A 56 18.90 -3.93 -35.61
C ASP A 56 19.22 -4.33 -34.17
N LYS A 57 18.91 -3.44 -33.22
CA LYS A 57 19.02 -3.70 -31.79
C LYS A 57 17.62 -4.01 -31.26
N TYR A 58 17.46 -5.07 -30.49
CA TYR A 58 16.19 -5.39 -29.83
C TYR A 58 16.31 -5.10 -28.34
N MET A 59 15.30 -4.44 -27.77
CA MET A 59 15.12 -4.34 -26.32
C MET A 59 14.22 -5.48 -25.87
N PHE A 60 14.62 -6.16 -24.81
CA PHE A 60 13.90 -7.30 -24.26
C PHE A 60 13.43 -6.95 -22.85
N GLY A 61 12.20 -7.30 -22.54
CA GLY A 61 11.64 -7.18 -21.20
C GLY A 61 10.53 -8.20 -21.00
N PHE A 62 10.35 -8.65 -19.76
CA PHE A 62 9.15 -9.35 -19.38
C PHE A 62 8.14 -8.31 -18.88
N ASP A 63 6.90 -8.41 -19.31
CA ASP A 63 5.84 -7.70 -18.61
C ASP A 63 5.54 -8.37 -17.25
N PRO A 64 4.73 -7.74 -16.39
CA PRO A 64 4.38 -8.30 -15.09
C PRO A 64 3.60 -9.64 -15.14
N GLN A 65 3.20 -10.12 -16.32
CA GLN A 65 2.54 -11.42 -16.53
C GLN A 65 3.54 -12.50 -16.98
N GLY A 66 4.82 -12.15 -17.11
CA GLY A 66 5.85 -13.05 -17.63
C GLY A 66 5.82 -13.19 -19.15
N ILE A 67 5.08 -12.31 -19.86
CA ILE A 67 5.07 -12.30 -21.32
C ILE A 67 6.34 -11.60 -21.79
N TYR A 68 7.07 -12.27 -22.68
CA TYR A 68 8.29 -11.78 -23.29
C TYR A 68 7.95 -10.75 -24.37
N HIS A 69 8.29 -9.48 -24.12
CA HIS A 69 8.16 -8.38 -25.08
C HIS A 69 9.47 -8.15 -25.82
N ILE A 70 9.37 -8.02 -27.13
CA ILE A 70 10.48 -7.75 -28.04
C ILE A 70 10.16 -6.45 -28.77
N SER A 71 10.62 -5.32 -28.23
CA SER A 71 10.48 -4.03 -28.92
C SER A 71 11.73 -3.76 -29.74
N ARG A 72 11.55 -3.40 -31.02
CA ARG A 72 12.69 -3.09 -31.90
C ARG A 72 13.24 -1.71 -31.53
N THR A 73 14.54 -1.63 -31.20
CA THR A 73 15.23 -0.37 -30.94
C THR A 73 15.84 0.17 -32.21
N ILE A 74 15.47 1.39 -32.57
CA ILE A 74 15.90 2.04 -33.80
C ILE A 74 16.84 3.17 -33.42
N SER A 75 18.06 3.09 -33.95
CA SER A 75 19.04 4.18 -33.83
C SER A 75 18.95 5.03 -35.10
N PRO A 76 18.45 6.26 -35.03
CA PRO A 76 18.42 7.16 -36.17
C PRO A 76 19.82 7.72 -36.50
N LEU A 77 20.83 7.51 -35.64
CA LEU A 77 22.20 7.94 -35.91
C LEU A 77 22.89 7.08 -36.99
N LYS A 78 23.47 7.74 -37.99
CA LYS A 78 24.41 7.13 -38.96
C LYS A 78 25.76 6.79 -38.35
N SER A 79 26.19 7.57 -37.36
CA SER A 79 27.50 7.43 -36.72
C SER A 79 27.46 7.96 -35.29
N TYR A 80 28.13 7.25 -34.37
CA TYR A 80 28.38 7.69 -32.99
C TYR A 80 29.59 8.63 -32.88
N SER A 81 30.07 9.19 -33.99
CA SER A 81 31.10 10.21 -34.02
C SER A 81 30.53 11.52 -34.58
N PRO A 82 31.03 12.69 -34.13
CA PRO A 82 30.70 13.96 -34.74
C PRO A 82 30.88 13.89 -36.27
N PRO A 83 29.94 14.44 -37.06
CA PRO A 83 28.90 15.41 -36.66
C PRO A 83 27.57 14.81 -36.18
N TYR A 84 27.50 13.53 -35.77
CA TYR A 84 26.27 12.90 -35.25
C TYR A 84 25.06 13.03 -36.19
N SER A 85 25.27 12.78 -37.48
CA SER A 85 24.21 12.89 -38.49
C SER A 85 23.17 11.79 -38.36
N LEU A 86 21.91 12.14 -38.62
CA LEU A 86 20.80 11.18 -38.65
C LEU A 86 20.56 10.60 -40.07
N TYR A 87 19.92 9.44 -40.11
CA TYR A 87 19.24 8.94 -41.30
C TYR A 87 18.08 9.88 -41.69
N SER A 88 17.69 9.84 -42.96
CA SER A 88 16.54 10.61 -43.46
C SER A 88 15.23 10.15 -42.81
N VAL A 89 14.20 11.01 -42.88
CA VAL A 89 12.85 10.73 -42.36
C VAL A 89 12.33 9.40 -42.91
N GLU A 90 12.49 9.16 -44.21
CA GLU A 90 12.05 7.95 -44.90
C GLU A 90 12.78 6.70 -44.42
N GLU A 91 14.10 6.77 -44.21
CA GLU A 91 14.91 5.67 -43.69
C GLU A 91 14.53 5.32 -42.25
N ILE A 92 14.25 6.33 -41.42
CA ILE A 92 13.81 6.14 -40.03
C ILE A 92 12.41 5.52 -40.00
N LEU A 93 11.45 6.05 -40.77
CA LEU A 93 10.09 5.50 -40.85
C LEU A 93 10.04 4.07 -41.39
N ALA A 94 10.88 3.75 -42.37
CA ALA A 94 11.02 2.39 -42.88
C ALA A 94 11.59 1.44 -41.82
N SER A 95 12.49 1.94 -40.96
CA SER A 95 13.06 1.18 -39.84
C SER A 95 12.06 0.95 -38.71
N ILE A 96 11.10 1.87 -38.50
CA ILE A 96 10.01 1.73 -37.51
C ILE A 96 9.06 0.59 -37.91
N GLY A 97 8.71 0.49 -39.19
CA GLY A 97 7.83 -0.57 -39.67
C GLY A 97 6.38 -0.42 -39.16
N HIS A 98 5.79 -1.54 -38.74
CA HIS A 98 4.36 -1.66 -38.38
C HIS A 98 4.10 -2.11 -36.93
N ASP A 99 5.13 -2.51 -36.19
CA ASP A 99 5.03 -3.03 -34.81
C ASP A 99 5.53 -1.99 -33.78
N ASP A 100 5.56 -2.35 -32.49
CA ASP A 100 6.08 -1.50 -31.42
C ASP A 100 7.60 -1.28 -31.54
N ALA A 101 8.02 -0.02 -31.43
CA ALA A 101 9.42 0.36 -31.62
C ALA A 101 9.86 1.45 -30.64
N VAL A 102 11.13 1.36 -30.22
CA VAL A 102 11.79 2.34 -29.35
C VAL A 102 12.77 3.13 -30.19
N LEU A 103 12.51 4.43 -30.38
CA LEU A 103 13.42 5.33 -31.07
C LEU A 103 14.47 5.86 -30.08
N ASN A 104 15.72 5.41 -30.22
CA ASN A 104 16.80 5.81 -29.33
C ASN A 104 17.51 7.06 -29.87
N ILE A 105 17.33 8.21 -29.21
CA ILE A 105 17.90 9.47 -29.65
C ILE A 105 18.96 9.94 -28.66
N HIS A 106 20.19 10.11 -29.15
CA HIS A 106 21.28 10.61 -28.33
C HIS A 106 21.11 12.12 -28.07
N PRO A 107 21.22 12.62 -26.82
CA PRO A 107 20.98 14.05 -26.51
C PRO A 107 21.88 15.01 -27.30
N TRP A 108 23.17 14.69 -27.48
CA TRP A 108 24.06 15.50 -28.33
C TRP A 108 23.68 15.56 -29.81
N SER A 109 22.93 14.58 -30.33
CA SER A 109 22.41 14.66 -31.70
C SER A 109 21.27 15.67 -31.83
N LEU A 110 20.48 15.87 -30.76
CA LEU A 110 19.40 16.85 -30.71
C LEU A 110 19.89 18.28 -30.47
N ALA A 111 21.18 18.50 -30.20
CA ALA A 111 21.77 19.84 -30.16
C ALA A 111 21.89 20.49 -31.56
N ILE A 112 21.66 19.71 -32.63
CA ILE A 112 21.74 20.14 -34.02
C ILE A 112 20.32 20.37 -34.56
N GLN A 113 20.00 21.57 -35.04
CA GLN A 113 18.65 21.93 -35.50
C GLN A 113 18.12 21.01 -36.60
N GLU A 114 18.96 20.71 -37.61
CA GLU A 114 18.60 19.80 -38.70
C GLU A 114 18.19 18.40 -38.21
N ASN A 115 18.83 17.89 -37.15
CA ASN A 115 18.47 16.63 -36.55
C ASN A 115 17.14 16.72 -35.78
N GLN A 116 16.84 17.85 -35.12
CA GLN A 116 15.54 18.08 -34.49
C GLN A 116 14.42 18.07 -35.52
N ASP A 117 14.63 18.76 -36.64
CA ASP A 117 13.64 18.88 -37.72
C ASP A 117 13.29 17.48 -38.30
N ILE A 118 14.30 16.63 -38.53
CA ILE A 118 14.12 15.24 -38.97
C ILE A 118 13.27 14.44 -37.97
N ILE A 119 13.57 14.53 -36.67
CA ILE A 119 12.85 13.78 -35.63
C ILE A 119 11.40 14.29 -35.47
N ILE A 120 11.19 15.60 -35.52
CA ILE A 120 9.85 16.20 -35.46
C ILE A 120 8.99 15.69 -36.62
N GLU A 121 9.54 15.69 -37.84
CA GLU A 121 8.82 15.22 -39.01
C GLU A 121 8.46 13.72 -38.93
N VAL A 122 9.37 12.88 -38.41
CA VAL A 122 9.09 11.46 -38.12
C VAL A 122 7.92 11.33 -37.14
N ILE A 123 7.93 12.09 -36.04
CA ILE A 123 6.87 12.08 -35.02
C ILE A 123 5.53 12.51 -35.63
N GLU A 124 5.51 13.61 -36.39
CA GLU A 124 4.29 14.14 -37.02
C GLU A 124 3.68 13.15 -38.01
N ARG A 125 4.51 12.55 -38.88
CA ARG A 125 4.04 11.55 -39.87
C ARG A 125 3.51 10.29 -39.20
N MET A 126 4.10 9.87 -38.08
CA MET A 126 3.63 8.71 -37.31
C MET A 126 2.35 9.02 -36.53
N LYS A 127 2.19 10.23 -35.96
CA LYS A 127 0.94 10.67 -35.32
C LYS A 127 -0.24 10.71 -36.29
N GLY A 128 0.02 10.91 -37.57
CA GLY A 128 -0.98 10.83 -38.63
C GLY A 128 -1.49 9.41 -38.92
N ARG A 129 -0.86 8.36 -38.37
CA ARG A 129 -1.30 6.96 -38.56
C ARG A 129 -2.35 6.57 -37.52
N PRO A 130 -3.44 5.89 -37.93
CA PRO A 130 -4.41 5.36 -36.97
C PRO A 130 -3.75 4.32 -36.06
N ASN A 131 -4.09 4.34 -34.77
CA ASN A 131 -3.59 3.41 -33.73
C ASN A 131 -2.10 3.55 -33.37
N VAL A 132 -1.48 4.70 -33.64
CA VAL A 132 -0.12 5.02 -33.16
C VAL A 132 -0.22 5.96 -31.95
N GLU A 133 0.29 5.51 -30.81
CA GLU A 133 0.45 6.33 -29.61
C GLU A 133 1.93 6.62 -29.36
N PHE A 134 2.27 7.88 -29.11
CA PHE A 134 3.63 8.27 -28.71
C PHE A 134 3.68 8.39 -27.20
N VAL A 135 4.60 7.64 -26.59
CA VAL A 135 4.83 7.60 -25.14
C VAL A 135 6.33 7.74 -24.88
N THR A 136 6.71 8.36 -23.76
CA THR A 136 8.11 8.26 -23.28
C THR A 136 8.41 6.81 -22.88
N LEU A 137 9.68 6.41 -22.73
CA LEU A 137 10.00 5.06 -22.25
C LEU A 137 9.41 4.82 -20.84
N ARG A 138 9.40 5.88 -20.03
CA ARG A 138 8.74 5.93 -18.74
C ARG A 138 7.24 5.71 -18.87
N ASP A 139 6.55 6.43 -19.76
CA ASP A 139 5.11 6.28 -20.01
C ASP A 139 4.75 4.92 -20.62
N PHE A 140 5.62 4.36 -21.47
CA PHE A 140 5.50 3.00 -22.01
C PHE A 140 5.48 1.97 -20.87
N TYR A 141 6.48 1.97 -19.99
CA TYR A 141 6.48 1.09 -18.81
C TYR A 141 5.29 1.37 -17.88
N PHE A 142 4.82 2.62 -17.79
CA PHE A 142 3.65 3.01 -17.00
C PHE A 142 2.31 2.53 -17.58
N ASN A 143 2.22 2.33 -18.90
CA ASN A 143 1.02 1.83 -19.57
C ASN A 143 0.93 0.29 -19.49
N ILE A 144 2.07 -0.40 -19.42
CA ILE A 144 2.11 -1.88 -19.40
C ILE A 144 2.09 -2.43 -17.97
N GLY A 145 2.46 -1.64 -16.95
CA GLY A 145 2.49 -2.05 -15.54
C GLY A 145 1.81 -1.07 -14.57
N PRO A 146 0.47 -1.05 -14.46
CA PRO A 146 -0.25 -0.19 -13.51
C PRO A 146 0.22 -0.36 -12.06
N THR A 147 0.48 -1.59 -11.62
CA THR A 147 1.03 -1.91 -10.30
C THR A 147 2.39 -1.24 -10.05
N LEU A 148 3.27 -1.22 -11.05
CA LEU A 148 4.59 -0.61 -10.95
C LEU A 148 4.48 0.91 -10.79
N ARG A 149 3.55 1.55 -11.51
CA ARG A 149 3.26 2.99 -11.37
C ARG A 149 2.82 3.34 -9.95
N LEU A 150 1.90 2.56 -9.37
CA LEU A 150 1.45 2.79 -8.00
C LEU A 150 2.60 2.54 -7.00
N ALA A 151 3.41 1.50 -7.21
CA ALA A 151 4.53 1.18 -6.33
C ALA A 151 5.62 2.27 -6.36
N LEU A 152 6.01 2.76 -7.53
CA LEU A 152 6.96 3.87 -7.66
C LEU A 152 6.41 5.16 -7.04
N GLY A 153 5.12 5.42 -7.23
CA GLY A 153 4.41 6.52 -6.59
C GLY A 153 4.52 6.44 -5.07
N ALA A 154 4.09 5.33 -4.48
CA ALA A 154 4.14 5.14 -3.03
C ALA A 154 5.57 5.16 -2.47
N TRP A 155 6.53 4.56 -3.18
CA TRP A 155 7.94 4.58 -2.79
C TRP A 155 8.55 5.99 -2.75
N LYS A 156 8.03 6.91 -3.57
CA LYS A 156 8.50 8.31 -3.58
C LYS A 156 8.39 8.96 -2.20
N TYR A 157 7.34 8.65 -1.43
CA TYR A 157 7.21 9.13 -0.05
C TYR A 157 8.43 8.73 0.81
N PHE A 158 8.83 7.46 0.76
CA PHE A 158 9.97 6.94 1.53
C PHE A 158 11.28 7.60 1.10
N LYS A 159 11.48 7.79 -0.22
CA LYS A 159 12.67 8.44 -0.77
C LYS A 159 12.83 9.88 -0.24
N GLU A 160 11.74 10.65 -0.23
CA GLU A 160 11.78 12.07 0.17
C GLU A 160 11.70 12.29 1.69
N ASN A 161 11.18 11.32 2.44
CA ASN A 161 10.85 11.46 3.85
C ASN A 161 11.61 10.51 4.79
N THR A 162 12.71 9.90 4.33
CA THR A 162 13.67 9.24 5.23
C THR A 162 14.61 10.27 5.84
N GLU A 163 14.74 10.30 7.16
CA GLU A 163 15.77 11.06 7.86
C GLU A 163 17.12 10.35 7.69
N SER A 164 18.04 10.99 6.96
CA SER A 164 19.33 10.39 6.61
C SER A 164 20.18 10.01 7.82
N SER A 165 20.15 10.80 8.89
CA SER A 165 20.98 10.60 10.09
C SER A 165 20.59 9.37 10.88
N THR A 166 19.29 9.08 10.99
CA THR A 166 18.72 7.97 11.79
C THR A 166 18.26 6.78 10.94
N GLY A 167 17.90 7.02 9.67
CA GLY A 167 17.26 6.04 8.79
C GLY A 167 15.76 5.86 9.06
N LEU A 168 15.19 6.57 10.03
CA LEU A 168 13.75 6.55 10.33
C LEU A 168 12.99 7.40 9.30
N VAL A 169 11.74 7.04 9.04
CA VAL A 169 10.87 7.75 8.09
C VAL A 169 9.95 8.67 8.86
N TYR A 170 9.79 9.92 8.39
CA TYR A 170 8.81 10.83 8.97
C TYR A 170 7.40 10.22 8.79
N PRO A 171 6.57 10.16 9.84
CA PRO A 171 5.27 9.52 9.81
C PRO A 171 4.26 10.30 8.99
N ASN A 172 4.33 11.63 9.06
CA ASN A 172 3.38 12.56 8.50
C ASN A 172 4.07 13.79 7.93
N VAL A 173 3.62 14.22 6.75
CA VAL A 173 4.12 15.41 6.06
C VAL A 173 2.94 16.21 5.54
N LEU A 174 2.93 17.51 5.87
CA LEU A 174 1.99 18.49 5.34
C LEU A 174 2.74 19.43 4.41
N ILE A 175 2.20 19.65 3.23
CA ILE A 175 2.77 20.54 2.22
C ILE A 175 1.70 21.53 1.81
N ASN A 176 1.98 22.80 2.06
CA ASN A 176 1.22 23.93 1.55
C ASN A 176 2.14 24.79 0.68
N ASP A 177 1.58 25.76 -0.04
CA ASP A 177 2.32 26.58 -1.03
C ASP A 177 3.59 27.25 -0.46
N ASP A 178 3.58 27.58 0.84
CA ASP A 178 4.66 28.34 1.50
C ASP A 178 5.57 27.50 2.41
N TYR A 179 5.17 26.28 2.79
CA TYR A 179 5.93 25.48 3.75
C TYR A 179 5.69 23.97 3.64
N THR A 180 6.75 23.21 3.95
CA THR A 180 6.69 21.76 4.20
C THR A 180 6.93 21.51 5.68
N TYR A 181 5.94 20.93 6.36
CA TYR A 181 6.06 20.50 7.75
C TYR A 181 6.16 18.97 7.80
N LYS A 182 7.28 18.46 8.33
CA LYS A 182 7.47 17.04 8.62
C LYS A 182 7.29 16.81 10.12
N HIS A 183 6.30 16.01 10.50
CA HIS A 183 6.04 15.72 11.90
C HIS A 183 7.13 14.80 12.46
N PRO A 184 7.89 15.18 13.51
CA PRO A 184 9.07 14.42 13.91
C PRO A 184 8.76 13.22 14.80
N LYS A 185 7.55 13.08 15.35
CA LYS A 185 7.23 12.03 16.33
C LYS A 185 6.57 10.85 15.63
N ALA A 186 7.31 9.76 15.42
CA ALA A 186 6.80 8.54 14.83
C ALA A 186 6.27 7.59 15.91
N ALA A 187 5.05 7.11 15.69
CA ALA A 187 4.49 6.04 16.48
C ALA A 187 5.18 4.70 16.16
N ILE A 188 5.04 3.69 17.01
CA ILE A 188 5.60 2.36 16.72
C ILE A 188 4.87 1.73 15.53
N TRP A 189 3.59 2.03 15.34
CA TRP A 189 2.85 1.70 14.12
C TRP A 189 3.49 2.29 12.85
N ASP A 190 3.95 3.54 12.90
CA ASP A 190 4.60 4.22 11.76
C ASP A 190 5.95 3.57 11.40
N ILE A 191 6.71 3.16 12.42
CA ILE A 191 7.99 2.48 12.25
C ILE A 191 7.77 1.07 11.68
N ALA A 192 6.69 0.38 12.08
CA ALA A 192 6.29 -0.90 11.50
C ALA A 192 5.90 -0.75 10.02
N SER A 193 5.07 0.24 9.69
CA SER A 193 4.75 0.62 8.29
C SER A 193 6.01 0.97 7.49
N SER A 194 7.02 1.55 8.13
CA SER A 194 8.29 1.86 7.49
C SER A 194 9.03 0.59 7.06
N LEU A 195 9.19 -0.37 7.97
CA LEU A 195 9.80 -1.68 7.69
C LEU A 195 9.06 -2.41 6.57
N LEU A 196 7.73 -2.49 6.65
CA LEU A 196 6.90 -3.21 5.71
C LEU A 196 6.87 -2.53 4.33
N GLY A 197 6.84 -1.20 4.27
CA GLY A 197 6.96 -0.44 3.03
C GLY A 197 8.30 -0.65 2.33
N ILE A 198 9.41 -0.63 3.06
CA ILE A 198 10.75 -0.88 2.52
C ILE A 198 10.88 -2.33 2.01
N ALA A 199 10.43 -3.31 2.79
CA ALA A 199 10.43 -4.70 2.37
C ALA A 199 9.57 -4.92 1.12
N SER A 200 8.38 -4.31 1.08
CA SER A 200 7.49 -4.36 -0.07
C SER A 200 8.12 -3.74 -1.32
N ALA A 201 8.78 -2.59 -1.20
CA ALA A 201 9.47 -1.95 -2.31
C ALA A 201 10.59 -2.84 -2.89
N GLU A 202 11.37 -3.51 -2.04
CA GLU A 202 12.38 -4.48 -2.46
C GLU A 202 11.74 -5.66 -3.19
N LYS A 203 10.71 -6.28 -2.59
CA LYS A 203 10.03 -7.45 -3.18
C LYS A 203 9.26 -7.11 -4.46
N LEU A 204 8.84 -5.86 -4.63
CA LEU A 204 8.25 -5.35 -5.86
C LEU A 204 9.32 -5.08 -6.93
N GLY A 205 10.60 -4.98 -6.57
CA GLY A 205 11.71 -4.68 -7.47
C GLY A 205 11.96 -3.18 -7.68
N ILE A 206 11.43 -2.34 -6.78
CA ILE A 206 11.57 -0.87 -6.82
C ILE A 206 12.96 -0.44 -6.33
N ILE A 207 13.49 -1.17 -5.34
CA ILE A 207 14.83 -0.99 -4.81
C ILE A 207 15.58 -2.31 -4.82
N SER A 208 16.91 -2.23 -4.84
CA SER A 208 17.76 -3.43 -4.78
C SER A 208 17.66 -4.13 -3.41
N LEU A 209 17.93 -5.44 -3.38
CA LEU A 209 18.04 -6.20 -2.13
C LEU A 209 19.05 -5.57 -1.16
N LYS A 210 20.18 -5.08 -1.68
CA LYS A 210 21.21 -4.40 -0.88
C LYS A 210 20.68 -3.13 -0.22
N GLU A 211 19.94 -2.32 -0.95
CA GLU A 211 19.32 -1.11 -0.39
C GLU A 211 18.22 -1.46 0.62
N GLY A 212 17.37 -2.44 0.31
CA GLY A 212 16.33 -2.94 1.21
C GLY A 212 16.92 -3.40 2.55
N ILE A 213 17.90 -4.31 2.52
CA ILE A 213 18.61 -4.77 3.72
C ILE A 213 19.22 -3.59 4.47
N HIS A 214 19.93 -2.69 3.80
CA HIS A 214 20.56 -1.55 4.46
C HIS A 214 19.56 -0.68 5.22
N ARG A 215 18.44 -0.32 4.59
CA ARG A 215 17.40 0.52 5.20
C ARG A 215 16.69 -0.20 6.35
N ILE A 216 16.36 -1.49 6.18
CA ILE A 216 15.76 -2.31 7.25
C ILE A 216 16.71 -2.42 8.45
N THR A 217 18.00 -2.70 8.22
CA THR A 217 19.01 -2.80 9.28
C THR A 217 19.08 -1.52 10.12
N ARG A 218 19.04 -0.32 9.49
CA ARG A 218 19.05 0.94 10.25
C ARG A 218 17.89 1.08 11.23
N ILE A 219 16.69 0.66 10.82
CA ILE A 219 15.51 0.66 11.70
C ILE A 219 15.67 -0.40 12.80
N LEU A 220 16.17 -1.60 12.48
CA LEU A 220 16.43 -2.64 13.48
C LEU A 220 17.52 -2.24 14.49
N ASP A 221 18.58 -1.53 14.07
CA ASP A 221 19.63 -1.01 14.95
C ASP A 221 19.07 0.02 15.94
N PHE A 222 18.18 0.89 15.45
CA PHE A 222 17.42 1.79 16.31
C PHE A 222 16.55 1.01 17.32
N LEU A 223 15.77 0.03 16.86
CA LEU A 223 14.89 -0.78 17.73
C LEU A 223 15.66 -1.63 18.74
N GLN A 224 16.94 -1.93 18.50
CA GLN A 224 17.82 -2.62 19.46
C GLN A 224 18.38 -1.68 20.54
N THR A 225 18.36 -0.36 20.33
CA THR A 225 19.05 0.61 21.20
C THR A 225 18.14 1.68 21.80
N CYS A 226 16.93 1.85 21.28
CA CYS A 226 15.99 2.89 21.74
C CYS A 226 15.68 2.79 23.24
N GLU A 227 15.48 3.93 23.91
CA GLU A 227 15.01 3.96 25.31
C GLU A 227 13.62 3.31 25.39
N LEU A 228 13.42 2.36 26.29
CA LEU A 228 12.15 1.66 26.47
C LEU A 228 11.29 2.34 27.53
N TYR A 229 9.99 2.40 27.31
CA TYR A 229 9.03 2.86 28.31
C TYR A 229 9.07 1.92 29.51
N GLN A 230 9.37 2.49 30.69
CA GLN A 230 9.58 1.77 31.95
C GLN A 230 10.61 0.63 31.87
N GLY A 231 11.50 0.63 30.87
CA GLY A 231 12.47 -0.43 30.65
C GLY A 231 11.89 -1.75 30.12
N GLN A 232 10.63 -1.77 29.67
CA GLN A 232 9.94 -3.02 29.32
C GLN A 232 9.54 -3.13 27.84
N TYR A 233 9.10 -2.04 27.23
CA TYR A 233 8.52 -2.05 25.88
C TYR A 233 8.89 -0.78 25.11
N PRO A 234 8.75 -0.76 23.78
CA PRO A 234 8.83 0.48 23.03
C PRO A 234 7.81 1.51 23.54
N ASN A 235 8.21 2.77 23.62
CA ASN A 235 7.30 3.87 23.90
C ASN A 235 6.40 4.13 22.69
N PHE A 236 5.25 4.77 22.93
CA PHE A 236 4.28 5.13 21.90
C PHE A 236 4.95 5.90 20.76
N ASN A 237 5.72 6.94 21.09
CA ASN A 237 6.39 7.79 20.11
C ASN A 237 7.90 7.89 20.33
N TYR A 238 8.63 7.97 19.20
CA TYR A 238 10.04 8.33 19.15
C TYR A 238 10.26 9.49 18.18
N ASP A 239 11.23 10.35 18.49
CA ASP A 239 11.63 11.43 17.59
C ASP A 239 12.52 10.90 16.46
N VAL A 240 12.07 11.04 15.22
CA VAL A 240 12.71 10.56 13.99
C VAL A 240 14.09 11.20 13.78
N THR A 241 14.33 12.41 14.30
CA THR A 241 15.57 13.17 14.09
C THR A 241 16.63 12.86 15.14
N THR A 242 16.21 12.57 16.36
CA THR A 242 17.12 12.39 17.51
C THR A 242 17.16 10.97 18.06
N THR A 243 16.25 10.10 17.60
CA THR A 243 15.97 8.75 18.14
C THR A 243 15.56 8.71 19.61
N GLN A 244 15.26 9.86 20.21
CA GLN A 244 14.88 9.97 21.62
C GLN A 244 13.42 9.59 21.83
N MET A 245 13.15 8.95 22.98
CA MET A 245 11.81 8.65 23.44
C MET A 245 11.05 9.94 23.75
N VAL A 246 9.84 10.10 23.18
CA VAL A 246 8.96 11.22 23.50
C VAL A 246 8.28 10.94 24.85
N LYS A 247 8.69 11.67 25.89
CA LYS A 247 8.25 11.43 27.28
C LYS A 247 6.84 11.94 27.59
N GLU A 248 6.30 12.80 26.74
CA GLU A 248 4.92 13.29 26.82
C GLU A 248 3.99 12.36 26.04
N GLY A 249 3.06 11.67 26.71
CA GLY A 249 2.09 10.80 26.05
C GLY A 249 1.63 9.59 26.89
N PRO A 250 0.88 8.65 26.27
CA PRO A 250 0.26 7.52 26.96
C PRO A 250 1.24 6.42 27.40
N GLY A 251 2.51 6.50 26.99
CA GLY A 251 3.53 5.49 27.29
C GLY A 251 3.52 4.36 26.28
N ILE A 252 2.48 3.51 26.26
CA ILE A 252 2.38 2.35 25.34
C ILE A 252 1.06 2.36 24.57
N ALA A 253 1.10 1.90 23.31
CA ALA A 253 -0.06 1.45 22.56
C ALA A 253 0.15 -0.01 22.14
N TRP A 254 -0.81 -0.88 22.47
CA TRP A 254 -0.69 -2.33 22.28
C TRP A 254 -0.96 -2.77 20.84
N ASP A 255 -1.81 -2.02 20.14
CA ASP A 255 -2.08 -2.09 18.71
C ASP A 255 -0.85 -1.75 17.87
N ASP A 256 -0.11 -0.69 18.21
CA ASP A 256 1.19 -0.37 17.62
C ASP A 256 2.19 -1.51 17.78
N LEU A 257 2.31 -2.03 19.01
CA LEU A 257 3.24 -3.11 19.31
C LEU A 257 2.86 -4.40 18.57
N ALA A 258 1.56 -4.70 18.43
CA ALA A 258 1.07 -5.81 17.64
C ALA A 258 1.51 -5.69 16.18
N ARG A 259 1.32 -4.53 15.55
CA ARG A 259 1.76 -4.33 14.16
C ARG A 259 3.27 -4.45 14.01
N MET A 260 4.04 -3.97 14.98
CA MET A 260 5.48 -4.16 14.98
C MET A 260 5.88 -5.65 15.08
N LEU A 261 5.18 -6.46 15.87
CA LEU A 261 5.40 -7.92 15.91
C LEU A 261 5.16 -8.57 14.55
N VAL A 262 4.14 -8.13 13.81
CA VAL A 262 3.89 -8.58 12.43
C VAL A 262 5.02 -8.16 11.50
N ALA A 263 5.44 -6.90 11.56
CA ALA A 263 6.56 -6.40 10.77
C ALA A 263 7.83 -7.22 11.00
N LEU A 264 8.24 -7.42 12.26
CA LEU A 264 9.42 -8.23 12.59
C LEU A 264 9.26 -9.68 12.13
N LYS A 265 8.06 -10.26 12.19
CA LYS A 265 7.82 -11.62 11.69
C LYS A 265 8.02 -11.70 10.18
N ILE A 266 7.47 -10.73 9.44
CA ILE A 266 7.61 -10.65 7.98
C ILE A 266 9.09 -10.44 7.60
N ILE A 267 9.79 -9.52 8.27
CA ILE A 267 11.22 -9.29 8.02
C ILE A 267 12.04 -10.56 8.28
N LYS A 268 11.84 -11.21 9.44
CA LYS A 268 12.50 -12.49 9.77
C LYS A 268 12.22 -13.56 8.71
N THR A 269 10.99 -13.67 8.23
CA THR A 269 10.59 -14.66 7.20
C THR A 269 11.28 -14.41 5.85
N HIS A 270 11.39 -13.14 5.42
CA HIS A 270 11.82 -12.79 4.06
C HIS A 270 13.28 -12.34 3.94
N TYR A 271 13.95 -12.07 5.06
CA TYR A 271 15.36 -11.70 5.15
C TYR A 271 16.06 -12.54 6.22
N PRO A 272 16.40 -13.82 5.93
CA PRO A 272 17.05 -14.70 6.89
C PRO A 272 18.35 -14.14 7.49
N SER A 273 19.07 -13.27 6.75
CA SER A 273 20.25 -12.57 7.23
C SER A 273 19.98 -11.56 8.36
N LEU A 274 18.71 -11.19 8.59
CA LEU A 274 18.27 -10.25 9.62
C LEU A 274 17.49 -10.95 10.76
N GLU A 275 17.43 -12.29 10.73
CA GLU A 275 16.71 -13.08 11.72
C GLU A 275 17.19 -12.80 13.15
N ASP A 276 18.50 -12.81 13.37
CA ASP A 276 19.10 -12.56 14.68
C ASP A 276 18.76 -11.15 15.18
N SER A 277 18.87 -10.14 14.32
CA SER A 277 18.50 -8.76 14.67
C SER A 277 17.02 -8.64 15.06
N CYS A 278 16.11 -9.33 14.35
CA CYS A 278 14.69 -9.33 14.70
C CYS A 278 14.45 -10.00 16.07
N ASN A 279 15.11 -11.14 16.33
CA ASN A 279 15.00 -11.81 17.62
C ASN A 279 15.55 -10.92 18.75
N SER A 280 16.71 -10.29 18.56
CA SER A 280 17.33 -9.40 19.54
C SER A 280 16.47 -8.18 19.86
N VAL A 281 15.70 -7.64 18.90
CA VAL A 281 14.72 -6.58 19.19
C VAL A 281 13.66 -7.07 20.18
N ILE A 282 13.08 -8.24 19.92
CA ILE A 282 11.96 -8.79 20.72
C ILE A 282 12.41 -9.27 22.09
N GLU A 283 13.63 -9.80 22.21
CA GLU A 283 14.21 -10.23 23.49
C GLU A 283 14.36 -9.08 24.50
N ARG A 284 14.35 -7.82 24.03
CA ARG A 284 14.33 -6.64 24.91
C ARG A 284 12.96 -6.42 25.55
N TRP A 285 11.89 -6.99 24.99
CA TRP A 285 10.52 -6.69 25.39
C TRP A 285 9.97 -7.72 26.36
N ILE A 286 9.39 -7.25 27.47
CA ILE A 286 8.84 -8.14 28.51
C ILE A 286 7.39 -8.50 28.18
N LEU A 287 7.13 -9.15 27.06
CA LEU A 287 5.75 -9.43 26.60
C LEU A 287 5.06 -10.49 27.49
N THR A 288 4.30 -10.06 28.50
CA THR A 288 3.47 -10.96 29.30
C THR A 288 2.04 -11.05 28.75
N PRO A 289 1.43 -12.25 28.64
CA PRO A 289 0.09 -12.41 28.06
C PRO A 289 -1.04 -11.66 28.79
N ILE A 290 -0.80 -11.23 30.04
CA ILE A 290 -1.81 -10.59 30.90
C ILE A 290 -1.78 -9.07 30.80
N GLU A 291 -0.63 -8.44 30.52
CA GLU A 291 -0.54 -6.97 30.46
C GLU A 291 -1.03 -6.41 29.11
N VAL A 292 -0.93 -7.22 28.05
CA VAL A 292 -1.40 -6.89 26.67
C VAL A 292 -2.92 -6.67 26.59
N LEU A 293 -3.66 -7.23 27.56
CA LEU A 293 -5.12 -7.26 27.63
C LEU A 293 -5.73 -6.10 28.44
N TYR A 294 -4.92 -5.38 29.22
CA TYR A 294 -5.40 -4.42 30.20
C TYR A 294 -4.59 -3.13 30.09
N GLN A 295 -5.22 -2.06 29.65
CA GLN A 295 -4.74 -0.73 30.01
C GLN A 295 -5.33 -0.43 31.39
N PRO A 296 -4.52 -0.38 32.46
CA PRO A 296 -5.02 0.11 33.73
C PRO A 296 -5.29 1.60 33.54
N ASP A 297 -6.57 1.99 33.49
CA ASP A 297 -6.93 3.37 33.75
C ASP A 297 -6.27 3.77 35.06
N LYS A 298 -5.60 4.93 35.04
CA LYS A 298 -5.02 5.53 36.24
C LYS A 298 -6.17 5.78 37.20
N ASP A 299 -6.18 5.02 38.29
CA ASP A 299 -7.17 5.06 39.36
C ASP A 299 -8.59 4.61 38.95
N GLU A 300 -8.87 3.29 38.96
CA GLU A 300 -10.14 2.75 39.47
C GLU A 300 -10.12 1.22 39.59
N GLU A 301 -11.02 0.68 40.43
CA GLU A 301 -11.16 -0.74 40.78
C GLU A 301 -11.10 -1.69 39.56
N ILE A 302 -10.19 -2.66 39.66
CA ILE A 302 -9.66 -3.60 38.65
C ILE A 302 -10.69 -4.41 37.81
N PHE A 303 -12.01 -4.23 37.97
CA PHE A 303 -13.00 -5.14 37.39
C PHE A 303 -14.26 -4.50 36.76
N LYS A 304 -14.34 -3.19 36.56
CA LYS A 304 -15.64 -2.61 36.16
C LYS A 304 -16.02 -2.63 34.67
N GLU A 305 -15.11 -2.65 33.71
CA GLU A 305 -15.50 -2.90 32.29
C GLU A 305 -14.27 -3.23 31.45
N VAL A 306 -14.20 -4.45 30.90
CA VAL A 306 -13.13 -4.83 29.96
C VAL A 306 -13.44 -4.21 28.60
N LYS A 307 -12.76 -3.12 28.26
CA LYS A 307 -12.84 -2.48 26.95
C LYS A 307 -11.86 -3.14 25.97
N THR A 308 -12.35 -3.61 24.82
CA THR A 308 -11.53 -4.28 23.80
C THR A 308 -11.21 -3.33 22.65
N SER A 309 -9.94 -3.18 22.26
CA SER A 309 -9.54 -2.32 21.13
C SER A 309 -10.24 -2.70 19.81
N PRO A 310 -10.52 -1.75 18.90
CA PRO A 310 -10.96 -2.04 17.53
C PRO A 310 -10.00 -2.93 16.72
N TYR A 311 -8.75 -3.03 17.18
CA TYR A 311 -7.68 -3.84 16.61
C TYR A 311 -7.55 -5.23 17.25
N TRP A 312 -8.44 -5.60 18.17
CA TRP A 312 -8.33 -6.80 19.00
C TRP A 312 -7.95 -8.07 18.24
N ASP A 313 -8.67 -8.40 17.16
CA ASP A 313 -8.43 -9.65 16.43
C ASP A 313 -7.06 -9.64 15.74
N TYR A 314 -6.70 -8.51 15.16
CA TYR A 314 -5.38 -8.30 14.55
C TYR A 314 -4.29 -8.40 15.62
N MET A 315 -4.50 -7.83 16.81
CA MET A 315 -3.57 -7.95 17.94
C MET A 315 -3.39 -9.40 18.38
N ASP A 316 -4.47 -10.14 18.65
CA ASP A 316 -4.40 -11.54 19.07
C ASP A 316 -3.67 -12.42 18.04
N ALA A 317 -3.93 -12.20 16.74
CA ALA A 317 -3.22 -12.87 15.66
C ALA A 317 -1.71 -12.53 15.66
N SER A 318 -1.38 -11.25 15.83
CA SER A 318 0.00 -10.73 15.86
C SER A 318 0.84 -11.33 16.99
N PHE A 319 0.30 -11.35 18.21
CA PHE A 319 0.95 -11.97 19.37
C PHE A 319 1.09 -13.50 19.19
N GLY A 320 0.11 -14.13 18.53
CA GLY A 320 0.17 -15.54 18.15
C GLY A 320 1.34 -15.91 17.26
N LEU A 321 1.81 -15.02 16.37
CA LEU A 321 2.96 -15.26 15.48
C LEU A 321 4.28 -15.53 16.21
N TRP A 322 4.35 -15.12 17.48
CA TRP A 322 5.51 -15.23 18.35
C TRP A 322 5.28 -16.13 19.56
N GLY A 323 4.17 -16.87 19.60
CA GLY A 323 3.88 -17.84 20.66
C GLY A 323 3.39 -17.24 21.97
N TYR A 324 2.99 -15.96 21.98
CA TYR A 324 2.43 -15.30 23.17
C TYR A 324 0.93 -15.58 23.40
N ARG A 325 0.32 -16.45 22.59
CA ARG A 325 -1.05 -16.94 22.82
C ARG A 325 -1.05 -17.93 23.99
N ASN A 326 -1.78 -17.63 25.05
CA ASN A 326 -2.07 -18.61 26.09
C ASN A 326 -3.13 -19.63 25.62
N GLU A 327 -2.98 -20.88 26.04
CA GLU A 327 -4.01 -21.94 25.98
C GLU A 327 -5.35 -21.51 26.63
N PRO A 328 -6.48 -22.20 26.32
CA PRO A 328 -7.77 -21.60 25.94
C PRO A 328 -8.66 -21.12 27.09
N ALA A 329 -8.17 -20.20 27.92
CA ALA A 329 -9.02 -19.50 28.90
C ALA A 329 -9.72 -18.26 28.31
N SER A 330 -9.23 -17.72 27.20
CA SER A 330 -9.69 -16.44 26.64
C SER A 330 -10.58 -16.55 25.41
N LEU A 331 -10.53 -17.60 24.57
CA LEU A 331 -11.33 -17.57 23.33
C LEU A 331 -12.84 -17.56 23.61
N TRP A 332 -13.35 -18.44 24.49
CA TRP A 332 -14.78 -18.48 24.85
C TRP A 332 -15.19 -17.35 25.79
N THR A 333 -14.30 -16.89 26.67
CA THR A 333 -14.55 -15.74 27.56
C THR A 333 -14.54 -14.42 26.79
N SER A 334 -13.65 -14.27 25.81
CA SER A 334 -13.52 -13.10 24.94
C SER A 334 -14.53 -13.10 23.79
N LEU A 335 -14.91 -14.24 23.21
CA LEU A 335 -16.07 -14.32 22.32
C LEU A 335 -17.35 -13.98 23.07
N LYS A 336 -17.51 -14.50 24.30
CA LYS A 336 -18.63 -14.16 25.16
C LYS A 336 -18.62 -12.67 25.52
N ASN A 337 -17.50 -12.08 25.92
CA ASN A 337 -17.42 -10.64 26.24
C ASN A 337 -17.56 -9.76 24.99
N ARG A 338 -17.09 -10.19 23.81
CA ARG A 338 -17.29 -9.49 22.53
C ARG A 338 -18.75 -9.53 22.11
N MET A 339 -19.41 -10.67 22.20
CA MET A 339 -20.84 -10.78 21.95
C MET A 339 -21.64 -10.00 23.00
N TYR A 340 -21.32 -10.14 24.28
CA TYR A 340 -21.99 -9.40 25.36
C TYR A 340 -21.69 -7.89 25.34
N GLY A 341 -20.56 -7.43 24.81
CA GLY A 341 -20.18 -6.01 24.72
C GLY A 341 -20.66 -5.33 23.44
N LEU A 342 -20.63 -6.03 22.28
CA LEU A 342 -21.33 -5.58 21.07
C LEU A 342 -22.85 -5.52 21.29
N PHE A 343 -23.36 -6.34 22.20
CA PHE A 343 -24.76 -6.36 22.63
C PHE A 343 -24.93 -5.96 24.11
N SER A 344 -24.09 -5.08 24.68
CA SER A 344 -24.37 -4.51 26.01
C SER A 344 -25.16 -3.21 25.86
N GLY A 345 -26.21 -3.05 26.67
CA GLY A 345 -26.93 -1.79 26.81
C GLY A 345 -26.01 -0.67 27.30
N GLY A 346 -25.97 0.45 26.56
CA GLY A 346 -25.15 1.62 26.86
C GLY A 346 -24.98 2.52 25.63
N GLU A 347 -24.53 3.76 25.83
CA GLU A 347 -24.15 4.68 24.74
C GLU A 347 -23.05 4.04 23.85
N PRO A 348 -22.94 4.42 22.56
CA PRO A 348 -21.91 3.87 21.68
C PRO A 348 -20.50 4.28 22.13
N ASP A 349 -19.79 3.36 22.78
CA ASP A 349 -18.34 3.44 23.00
C ASP A 349 -17.60 3.02 21.72
N TYR A 350 -16.95 3.97 21.06
CA TYR A 350 -16.20 3.75 19.83
C TYR A 350 -14.94 2.90 20.06
N TYR A 351 -14.42 2.83 21.28
CA TYR A 351 -13.28 1.96 21.57
C TYR A 351 -13.65 0.48 21.44
N SER A 352 -14.76 0.07 22.07
CA SER A 352 -15.14 -1.35 22.12
C SER A 352 -16.01 -1.83 20.96
N LYS A 353 -16.70 -0.92 20.26
CA LYS A 353 -17.74 -1.27 19.29
C LYS A 353 -17.44 -0.88 17.84
N LEU A 354 -16.34 -0.15 17.59
CA LEU A 354 -15.96 0.27 16.23
C LEU A 354 -15.26 -0.86 15.47
N LEU A 355 -15.87 -1.27 14.37
CA LEU A 355 -15.28 -2.15 13.36
C LEU A 355 -14.57 -1.27 12.32
N ILE A 356 -13.26 -1.08 12.51
CA ILE A 356 -12.42 -0.29 11.60
C ILE A 356 -11.96 -1.20 10.45
N PRO A 357 -12.20 -0.84 9.17
CA PRO A 357 -11.79 -1.66 8.03
C PRO A 357 -10.28 -1.97 7.99
N GLU A 358 -9.45 -1.02 8.43
CA GLU A 358 -7.98 -1.15 8.47
C GLU A 358 -7.52 -2.44 9.15
N SER A 359 -8.01 -2.73 10.37
CA SER A 359 -7.55 -3.88 11.14
C SER A 359 -7.81 -5.21 10.43
N TYR A 360 -9.00 -5.36 9.82
CA TYR A 360 -9.38 -6.54 9.07
C TYR A 360 -8.64 -6.65 7.73
N ILE A 361 -8.42 -5.53 7.04
CA ILE A 361 -7.67 -5.47 5.78
C ILE A 361 -6.21 -5.89 6.02
N LEU A 362 -5.56 -5.34 7.04
CA LEU A 362 -4.19 -5.67 7.38
C LEU A 362 -4.05 -7.11 7.86
N GLU A 363 -5.00 -7.63 8.65
CA GLU A 363 -5.00 -9.06 8.99
C GLU A 363 -5.02 -9.93 7.73
N ALA A 364 -5.82 -9.58 6.71
CA ALA A 364 -5.91 -10.34 5.46
C ALA A 364 -4.62 -10.30 4.64
N ILE A 365 -4.02 -9.12 4.53
CA ILE A 365 -2.83 -8.87 3.72
C ILE A 365 -1.58 -9.41 4.41
N GLU A 366 -1.41 -9.11 5.69
CA GLU A 366 -0.16 -9.36 6.40
C GLU A 366 -0.11 -10.79 6.98
N ILE A 367 -1.19 -11.26 7.63
CA ILE A 367 -1.18 -12.48 8.46
C ILE A 367 -1.95 -13.65 7.82
N GLY A 368 -3.14 -13.37 7.26
CA GLY A 368 -4.14 -14.34 6.86
C GLY A 368 -5.29 -14.42 7.87
N GLN A 369 -6.51 -14.14 7.41
CA GLN A 369 -7.70 -14.03 8.28
C GLN A 369 -8.28 -15.36 8.73
N THR A 370 -8.89 -15.33 9.92
CA THR A 370 -9.88 -16.33 10.35
C THR A 370 -11.18 -16.23 9.53
N GLU A 371 -11.98 -17.31 9.47
CA GLU A 371 -13.27 -17.29 8.78
C GLU A 371 -14.22 -16.22 9.34
N SER A 372 -14.27 -16.03 10.65
CA SER A 372 -15.08 -15.00 11.29
C SER A 372 -14.69 -13.58 10.84
N ASN A 373 -13.40 -13.29 10.74
CA ASN A 373 -12.92 -11.97 10.32
C ASN A 373 -13.14 -11.73 8.83
N LYS A 374 -13.07 -12.79 8.00
CA LYS A 374 -13.49 -12.73 6.59
C LYS A 374 -14.96 -12.36 6.46
N GLU A 375 -15.85 -12.89 7.31
CA GLU A 375 -17.27 -12.53 7.30
C GLU A 375 -17.50 -11.06 7.64
N ILE A 376 -16.80 -10.54 8.67
CA ILE A 376 -16.88 -9.11 9.06
C ILE A 376 -16.35 -8.22 7.92
N LEU A 377 -15.19 -8.54 7.35
CA LEU A 377 -14.63 -7.79 6.22
C LEU A 377 -15.59 -7.80 5.02
N ASN A 378 -16.20 -8.95 4.72
CA ASN A 378 -17.21 -9.05 3.66
C ASN A 378 -18.47 -8.24 3.94
N LEU A 379 -18.92 -8.16 5.20
CA LEU A 379 -20.03 -7.30 5.61
C LEU A 379 -19.72 -5.84 5.34
N ILE A 380 -18.55 -5.36 5.77
CA ILE A 380 -18.08 -3.99 5.52
C ILE A 380 -18.07 -3.71 4.02
N HIS A 381 -17.46 -4.59 3.21
CA HIS A 381 -17.44 -4.46 1.76
C HIS A 381 -18.85 -4.34 1.17
N ASN A 382 -19.76 -5.23 1.57
CA ASN A 382 -21.10 -5.31 1.00
C ASN A 382 -21.95 -4.09 1.38
N LEU A 383 -21.78 -3.53 2.57
CA LEU A 383 -22.46 -2.29 2.97
C LEU A 383 -21.98 -1.09 2.16
N GLN A 384 -20.67 -0.98 1.91
CA GLN A 384 -20.14 0.07 1.02
C GLN A 384 -20.68 -0.08 -0.40
N LYS A 385 -20.69 -1.31 -0.93
CA LYS A 385 -21.23 -1.62 -2.27
C LYS A 385 -22.72 -1.30 -2.37
N ALA A 386 -23.51 -1.69 -1.37
CA ALA A 386 -24.96 -1.44 -1.34
C ALA A 386 -25.27 0.06 -1.37
N ARG A 387 -24.49 0.88 -0.64
CA ARG A 387 -24.63 2.34 -0.69
C ARG A 387 -24.42 2.90 -2.09
N TYR A 388 -23.44 2.38 -2.82
CA TYR A 388 -23.20 2.80 -4.20
C TYR A 388 -24.33 2.37 -5.14
N GLU A 389 -24.87 1.16 -4.96
CA GLU A 389 -25.98 0.67 -5.77
C GLU A 389 -27.29 1.44 -5.54
N ASP A 390 -27.52 1.92 -4.31
CA ASP A 390 -28.72 2.67 -3.93
C ASP A 390 -28.58 4.19 -4.18
N GLU A 391 -27.47 4.78 -3.75
CA GLU A 391 -27.27 6.24 -3.71
C GLU A 391 -26.30 6.75 -4.79
N GLY A 392 -25.55 5.87 -5.46
CA GLY A 392 -24.49 6.25 -6.41
C GLY A 392 -23.22 6.80 -5.73
N ILE A 393 -23.11 6.69 -4.40
CA ILE A 393 -21.99 7.23 -3.62
C ILE A 393 -20.89 6.18 -3.48
N ILE A 394 -19.70 6.48 -4.02
CA ILE A 394 -18.51 5.62 -3.87
C ILE A 394 -18.02 5.73 -2.42
N THR A 395 -18.00 4.61 -1.68
CA THR A 395 -17.54 4.56 -0.29
C THR A 395 -16.35 3.60 -0.14
N CYS A 396 -15.24 4.10 0.37
CA CYS A 396 -14.04 3.31 0.63
C CYS A 396 -13.38 3.83 1.91
N ILE A 397 -13.99 3.51 3.04
CA ILE A 397 -13.62 4.06 4.34
C ILE A 397 -12.46 3.29 4.98
N SER A 398 -11.70 4.00 5.80
CA SER A 398 -10.72 3.48 6.77
C SER A 398 -10.45 4.59 7.80
N GLU A 399 -9.36 4.46 8.54
CA GLU A 399 -8.73 5.57 9.25
C GLU A 399 -7.70 6.31 8.38
N GLY A 400 -7.32 7.52 8.77
CA GLY A 400 -6.18 8.20 8.15
C GLY A 400 -5.94 9.64 8.60
N ASP A 401 -4.75 10.12 8.24
CA ASP A 401 -4.26 11.48 8.50
C ASP A 401 -4.92 12.50 7.58
N LEU A 402 -5.34 13.64 8.13
CA LEU A 402 -6.00 14.73 7.41
C LEU A 402 -5.06 15.91 7.17
N ASP A 403 -5.24 16.60 6.05
CA ASP A 403 -4.56 17.87 5.71
C ASP A 403 -4.97 19.06 6.59
N ARG A 404 -5.95 18.86 7.47
CA ARG A 404 -6.53 19.87 8.36
C ARG A 404 -6.92 19.24 9.69
N LYS A 405 -7.16 20.09 10.70
CA LYS A 405 -7.72 19.63 11.99
C LYS A 405 -9.00 18.81 11.75
N PRO A 406 -9.20 17.65 12.43
CA PRO A 406 -8.46 17.16 13.61
C PRO A 406 -7.14 16.41 13.33
N TRP A 407 -6.62 16.43 12.11
CA TRP A 407 -5.36 15.79 11.66
C TRP A 407 -5.41 14.26 11.56
N PHE A 408 -6.35 13.60 12.21
CA PHE A 408 -6.57 12.17 12.08
C PHE A 408 -8.02 11.84 12.38
N VAL A 409 -8.59 10.88 11.65
CA VAL A 409 -9.93 10.34 11.92
C VAL A 409 -9.97 8.83 11.72
N TYR A 410 -10.86 8.19 12.46
CA TYR A 410 -11.27 6.80 12.27
C TYR A 410 -12.64 6.78 11.62
N CYS A 411 -12.84 5.90 10.64
CA CYS A 411 -14.15 5.66 10.05
C CYS A 411 -14.40 4.16 9.90
N GLY A 412 -15.59 3.71 10.27
CA GLY A 412 -15.89 2.28 10.36
C GLY A 412 -17.37 1.97 10.47
N LEU A 413 -17.68 1.00 11.31
CA LEU A 413 -19.03 0.55 11.59
C LEU A 413 -19.19 0.31 13.07
N VAL A 414 -20.21 0.87 13.69
CA VAL A 414 -20.51 0.62 15.11
C VAL A 414 -21.78 -0.21 15.18
N ALA A 415 -21.66 -1.39 15.79
CA ALA A 415 -22.79 -2.26 16.08
C ALA A 415 -23.11 -2.22 17.57
N SER A 416 -24.37 -1.98 17.92
CA SER A 416 -24.87 -2.01 19.29
C SER A 416 -26.27 -2.65 19.36
N GLU A 417 -26.78 -2.91 20.57
CA GLU A 417 -28.18 -3.35 20.75
C GLU A 417 -29.19 -2.31 20.24
N GLN A 418 -28.83 -1.02 20.30
CA GLN A 418 -29.67 0.10 19.88
C GLN A 418 -29.73 0.25 18.35
N GLY A 419 -28.80 -0.38 17.62
CA GLY A 419 -28.80 -0.39 16.17
C GLY A 419 -27.40 -0.43 15.56
N LEU A 420 -27.35 -0.10 14.27
CA LEU A 420 -26.12 -0.02 13.49
C LEU A 420 -25.87 1.45 13.16
N THR A 421 -24.74 2.00 13.61
CA THR A 421 -24.25 3.30 13.14
C THR A 421 -23.24 3.04 12.04
N ILE A 422 -23.58 3.48 10.83
CA ILE A 422 -22.80 3.20 9.62
C ILE A 422 -21.93 4.42 9.31
N TRP A 423 -20.63 4.20 9.15
CA TRP A 423 -19.62 5.21 8.82
C TRP A 423 -19.54 6.41 9.79
N PRO A 424 -19.57 6.21 11.12
CA PRO A 424 -19.22 7.30 12.02
C PRO A 424 -17.77 7.71 11.77
N VAL A 425 -17.53 9.02 11.74
CA VAL A 425 -16.19 9.60 11.60
C VAL A 425 -15.81 10.18 12.94
N VAL A 426 -14.85 9.57 13.64
CA VAL A 426 -14.45 9.99 14.99
C VAL A 426 -12.99 10.42 15.02
N ARG A 427 -12.69 11.49 15.75
CA ARG A 427 -11.32 12.01 15.91
C ARG A 427 -10.46 11.18 16.87
N SER A 428 -11.11 10.42 17.73
CA SER A 428 -10.50 9.59 18.76
C SER A 428 -11.43 8.43 19.05
N ILE A 429 -10.87 7.24 19.25
CA ILE A 429 -11.60 6.09 19.76
C ILE A 429 -11.75 6.13 21.29
N TRP A 430 -11.07 7.05 21.97
CA TRP A 430 -11.03 7.16 23.44
C TRP A 430 -11.93 8.25 24.02
N GLU A 431 -12.30 9.25 23.22
CA GLU A 431 -13.13 10.38 23.64
C GLU A 431 -14.56 10.22 23.13
N ASP A 432 -15.53 10.68 23.90
CA ASP A 432 -16.94 10.66 23.51
C ASP A 432 -17.17 11.47 22.21
N GLY A 433 -17.46 10.76 21.13
CA GLY A 433 -18.83 10.62 20.66
C GLY A 433 -19.31 11.50 19.51
N GLU A 434 -18.67 12.65 19.27
CA GLU A 434 -19.05 13.50 18.13
C GLU A 434 -18.56 12.89 16.81
N SER A 435 -19.50 12.61 15.91
CA SER A 435 -19.19 12.24 14.54
C SER A 435 -18.95 13.50 13.71
N TYR A 436 -17.88 13.50 12.91
CA TYR A 436 -17.50 14.57 11.99
C TYR A 436 -17.65 14.12 10.53
N PRO A 437 -18.90 13.91 10.04
CA PRO A 437 -19.15 13.35 8.72
C PRO A 437 -18.51 14.12 7.57
N GLU A 438 -18.23 15.41 7.74
CA GLU A 438 -17.56 16.28 6.77
C GLU A 438 -16.12 15.83 6.47
N TYR A 439 -15.46 15.12 7.39
CA TYR A 439 -14.13 14.55 7.18
C TYR A 439 -14.16 13.11 6.66
N ARG A 440 -15.32 12.59 6.24
CA ARG A 440 -15.37 11.28 5.59
C ARG A 440 -14.67 11.36 4.25
N PHE A 441 -13.79 10.40 3.97
CA PHE A 441 -13.05 10.35 2.72
C PHE A 441 -12.96 8.92 2.14
N ILE A 442 -12.74 8.86 0.84
CA ILE A 442 -12.34 7.66 0.10
C ILE A 442 -10.83 7.52 0.31
N GLY A 443 -10.40 6.53 1.09
CA GLY A 443 -8.99 6.36 1.47
C GLY A 443 -8.14 5.72 0.37
N SER A 444 -6.96 6.28 0.11
CA SER A 444 -6.02 5.78 -0.89
C SER A 444 -5.52 4.38 -0.56
N LYS A 445 -5.03 4.16 0.67
CA LYS A 445 -4.61 2.84 1.15
C LYS A 445 -5.73 1.81 1.10
N ALA A 446 -6.93 2.19 1.57
CA ALA A 446 -8.10 1.32 1.54
C ALA A 446 -8.49 0.92 0.11
N ALA A 447 -8.51 1.87 -0.84
CA ALA A 447 -8.90 1.58 -2.22
C ALA A 447 -7.95 0.61 -2.91
N ILE A 448 -6.64 0.78 -2.72
CA ILE A 448 -5.64 -0.14 -3.27
C ILE A 448 -5.74 -1.51 -2.59
N ALA A 449 -5.88 -1.55 -1.26
CA ALA A 449 -6.00 -2.78 -0.49
C ALA A 449 -7.26 -3.58 -0.85
N TRP A 450 -8.42 -2.93 -0.96
CA TRP A 450 -9.67 -3.56 -1.39
C TRP A 450 -9.56 -4.16 -2.80
N GLN A 451 -8.92 -3.45 -3.73
CA GLN A 451 -8.70 -3.95 -5.09
C GLN A 451 -7.72 -5.13 -5.11
N ALA A 452 -6.77 -5.20 -4.17
CA ALA A 452 -5.88 -6.34 -4.03
C ALA A 452 -6.60 -7.56 -3.42
N LEU A 453 -7.46 -7.34 -2.42
CA LEU A 453 -8.19 -8.39 -1.71
C LEU A 453 -9.37 -8.96 -2.49
N LYS A 454 -10.14 -8.12 -3.16
CA LYS A 454 -11.44 -8.51 -3.75
C LYS A 454 -11.73 -7.77 -5.05
N GLU A 455 -10.94 -8.07 -6.08
CA GLU A 455 -11.10 -7.46 -7.41
C GLU A 455 -12.50 -7.68 -8.00
N ASN A 456 -13.28 -6.60 -8.08
CA ASN A 456 -14.60 -6.57 -8.70
C ASN A 456 -14.91 -5.15 -9.23
N ASP A 457 -16.06 -4.97 -9.89
CA ASP A 457 -16.43 -3.69 -10.49
C ASP A 457 -16.56 -2.57 -9.45
N TYR A 458 -17.04 -2.88 -8.23
CA TYR A 458 -17.20 -1.90 -7.16
C TYR A 458 -15.84 -1.44 -6.60
N THR A 459 -14.94 -2.37 -6.28
CA THR A 459 -13.58 -2.01 -5.80
C THR A 459 -12.76 -1.28 -6.87
N ARG A 460 -13.04 -1.55 -8.15
CA ARG A 460 -12.41 -0.86 -9.27
C ARG A 460 -12.76 0.63 -9.30
N LEU A 461 -13.95 1.03 -8.84
CA LEU A 461 -14.37 2.45 -8.82
C LEU A 461 -13.48 3.30 -7.91
N SER A 462 -13.29 2.90 -6.66
CA SER A 462 -12.43 3.63 -5.71
C SER A 462 -10.97 3.55 -6.13
N TYR A 463 -10.50 2.38 -6.58
CA TYR A 463 -9.16 2.20 -7.15
C TYR A 463 -8.87 3.17 -8.31
N ASP A 464 -9.77 3.26 -9.29
CA ASP A 464 -9.62 4.13 -10.45
C ASP A 464 -9.66 5.60 -10.10
N LEU A 465 -10.50 5.99 -9.13
CA LEU A 465 -10.57 7.35 -8.64
C LEU A 465 -9.25 7.76 -7.96
N ILE A 466 -8.75 6.94 -7.04
CA ILE A 466 -7.53 7.19 -6.28
C ILE A 466 -6.30 7.24 -7.19
N ARG A 467 -6.10 6.27 -8.08
CA ARG A 467 -4.93 6.26 -8.98
C ARG A 467 -4.88 7.46 -9.93
N ARG A 468 -6.03 8.07 -10.23
CA ARG A 468 -6.13 9.25 -11.12
C ARG A 468 -5.96 10.56 -10.37
N LYS A 469 -6.44 10.66 -9.13
CA LYS A 469 -6.52 11.94 -8.41
C LYS A 469 -5.60 12.06 -7.20
N ALA A 470 -5.35 10.98 -6.46
CA ALA A 470 -4.61 11.02 -5.19
C ALA A 470 -3.14 10.61 -5.32
N LEU A 471 -2.70 10.09 -6.47
CA LEU A 471 -1.30 9.81 -6.75
C LEU A 471 -0.55 11.09 -7.17
N ASN A 472 0.41 11.53 -6.36
CA ASN A 472 1.38 12.56 -6.72
C ASN A 472 2.77 11.95 -6.98
N TYR A 473 3.29 12.09 -8.20
CA TYR A 473 4.56 11.47 -8.60
C TYR A 473 5.82 12.07 -7.95
N GLN A 474 5.70 13.22 -7.31
CA GLN A 474 6.81 13.88 -6.63
C GLN A 474 6.80 13.63 -5.12
N LEU A 475 5.64 13.30 -4.55
CA LEU A 475 5.45 13.29 -3.10
C LEU A 475 4.97 11.95 -2.53
N GLY A 476 4.30 11.13 -3.35
CA GLY A 476 3.62 9.92 -2.92
C GLY A 476 2.11 9.97 -3.12
N PHE A 477 1.42 9.03 -2.49
CA PHE A 477 -0.04 9.08 -2.38
C PHE A 477 -0.46 10.01 -1.25
N TYR A 478 -1.38 10.90 -1.60
CA TYR A 478 -2.21 11.62 -0.66
C TYR A 478 -3.15 10.67 0.09
N THR A 479 -3.56 11.01 1.31
CA THR A 479 -4.40 10.15 2.17
C THR A 479 -5.68 9.71 1.46
N GLY A 480 -6.33 10.61 0.74
CA GLY A 480 -7.58 10.28 0.06
C GLY A 480 -8.29 11.45 -0.60
N ILE A 481 -9.60 11.30 -0.77
CA ILE A 481 -10.49 12.30 -1.37
C ILE A 481 -11.72 12.41 -0.49
N TYR A 482 -11.99 13.61 0.03
CA TYR A 482 -13.17 13.87 0.85
C TYR A 482 -14.45 13.53 0.08
N GLU A 483 -15.38 12.85 0.75
CA GLU A 483 -16.61 12.35 0.13
C GLU A 483 -17.51 13.51 -0.31
N GLU A 484 -17.74 14.48 0.58
CA GLU A 484 -18.64 15.62 0.38
C GLU A 484 -18.04 16.70 -0.54
N SER A 485 -16.87 17.23 -0.19
CA SER A 485 -16.25 18.34 -0.95
C SER A 485 -15.60 17.88 -2.25
N ARG A 486 -15.25 16.60 -2.37
CA ARG A 486 -14.47 16.03 -3.49
C ARG A 486 -13.06 16.60 -3.63
N GLU A 487 -12.61 17.38 -2.63
CA GLU A 487 -11.24 17.86 -2.51
C GLU A 487 -10.29 16.70 -2.21
N ILE A 488 -9.05 16.84 -2.65
CA ILE A 488 -7.98 15.91 -2.28
C ILE A 488 -7.59 16.25 -0.84
N ASP A 489 -7.58 15.23 0.02
CA ASP A 489 -6.95 15.32 1.32
C ASP A 489 -5.45 15.20 1.11
N SER A 490 -4.74 16.33 1.06
CA SER A 490 -3.33 16.40 0.67
C SER A 490 -2.35 15.99 1.76
N ALA A 491 -2.82 15.42 2.88
CA ALA A 491 -1.93 14.81 3.85
C ALA A 491 -1.14 13.67 3.21
N LEU A 492 0.13 13.56 3.62
CA LEU A 492 1.02 12.49 3.21
C LEU A 492 1.46 11.74 4.46
N SER A 493 1.27 10.42 4.45
CA SER A 493 1.70 9.59 5.59
C SER A 493 2.41 8.32 5.17
N VAL A 494 3.28 7.85 6.06
CA VAL A 494 4.00 6.58 5.91
C VAL A 494 3.03 5.41 5.92
N ASN A 495 1.92 5.51 6.67
CA ASN A 495 0.89 4.47 6.72
C ASN A 495 0.16 4.37 5.38
N THR A 496 -0.24 5.49 4.78
CA THR A 496 -0.88 5.48 3.45
C THR A 496 0.03 4.85 2.41
N ASN A 497 1.28 5.29 2.33
CA ASN A 497 2.20 4.85 1.29
C ASN A 497 2.75 3.43 1.55
N GLY A 498 3.03 3.09 2.80
CA GLY A 498 3.46 1.75 3.22
C GLY A 498 2.41 0.69 2.93
N ILE A 499 1.17 0.89 3.37
CA ILE A 499 0.07 -0.07 3.17
C ILE A 499 -0.25 -0.24 1.68
N ILE A 500 -0.11 0.81 0.85
CA ILE A 500 -0.20 0.67 -0.60
C ILE A 500 0.88 -0.27 -1.13
N LEU A 501 2.15 -0.10 -0.73
CA LEU A 501 3.23 -1.00 -1.16
C LEU A 501 2.97 -2.44 -0.69
N GLU A 502 2.53 -2.64 0.54
CA GLU A 502 2.17 -3.95 1.09
C GLU A 502 1.05 -4.62 0.30
N SER A 503 -0.01 -3.88 -0.03
CA SER A 503 -1.14 -4.35 -0.83
C SER A 503 -0.70 -4.78 -2.23
N LEU A 504 0.20 -4.02 -2.85
CA LEU A 504 0.76 -4.35 -4.16
C LEU A 504 1.68 -5.57 -4.09
N TRP A 505 2.47 -5.71 -3.02
CA TRP A 505 3.31 -6.89 -2.80
C TRP A 505 2.47 -8.15 -2.59
N PHE A 506 1.42 -8.06 -1.77
CA PHE A 506 0.42 -9.12 -1.57
C PHE A 506 -0.20 -9.56 -2.90
N LYS A 507 -0.61 -8.60 -3.74
CA LYS A 507 -1.15 -8.89 -5.08
C LYS A 507 -0.12 -9.56 -5.99
N LYS A 508 1.12 -9.06 -6.04
CA LYS A 508 2.22 -9.65 -6.85
C LYS A 508 2.49 -11.11 -6.49
N ARG A 509 2.24 -11.49 -5.23
CA ARG A 509 2.43 -12.86 -4.72
C ARG A 509 1.21 -13.78 -4.89
N GLY A 510 0.19 -13.35 -5.62
CA GLY A 510 -1.02 -14.13 -5.86
C GLY A 510 -1.95 -14.15 -4.64
N ASN A 511 -2.07 -13.01 -3.97
CA ASN A 511 -2.98 -12.78 -2.83
C ASN A 511 -2.69 -13.71 -1.63
N LYS A 512 -1.41 -13.92 -1.36
CA LYS A 512 -0.92 -14.74 -0.24
C LYS A 512 -0.43 -13.84 0.89
N PRO A 513 -0.79 -14.13 2.16
CA PRO A 513 -0.37 -13.28 3.27
C PRO A 513 1.14 -13.14 3.38
N LEU A 514 1.58 -11.96 3.83
CA LEU A 514 2.99 -11.59 3.82
C LEU A 514 3.83 -12.42 4.79
N VAL A 515 3.28 -12.87 5.93
CA VAL A 515 4.00 -13.70 6.93
C VAL A 515 4.50 -15.05 6.42
N TYR A 516 3.99 -15.55 5.30
CA TYR A 516 4.41 -16.82 4.70
C TYR A 516 5.53 -16.63 3.67
N SER A 517 6.46 -17.59 3.54
CA SER A 517 7.58 -17.55 2.58
C SER A 517 7.37 -18.35 1.29
N GLY A 518 6.32 -19.18 1.17
CA GLY A 518 6.10 -20.08 0.03
C GLY A 518 5.11 -19.59 -1.04
N GLN A 519 5.21 -20.13 -2.26
CA GLN A 519 4.04 -20.35 -3.13
C GLN A 519 3.49 -21.76 -2.83
N PRO A 520 2.21 -21.94 -2.43
CA PRO A 520 1.70 -23.29 -2.19
C PRO A 520 1.03 -23.90 -3.42
N ASP A 521 1.19 -25.22 -3.53
CA ASP A 521 0.24 -26.15 -4.12
C ASP A 521 -1.19 -25.80 -3.69
N VAL A 522 -2.12 -25.88 -4.63
CA VAL A 522 -3.55 -25.74 -4.40
C VAL A 522 -4.13 -27.15 -4.24
N PRO A 523 -4.58 -27.58 -3.05
CA PRO A 523 -5.55 -28.65 -2.97
C PRO A 523 -6.94 -28.08 -3.31
N GLU A 524 -7.54 -28.65 -4.34
CA GLU A 524 -8.91 -28.38 -4.78
C GLU A 524 -9.95 -28.75 -3.71
N ALA A 525 -10.86 -27.79 -3.46
CA ALA A 525 -12.26 -27.92 -3.08
C ALA A 525 -12.67 -28.65 -1.77
N GLU A 526 -13.36 -27.89 -0.89
CA GLU A 526 -14.53 -28.40 -0.16
C GLU A 526 -15.75 -27.48 -0.42
N GLU A 527 -16.43 -27.75 -1.53
CA GLU A 527 -17.61 -27.03 -2.02
C GLU A 527 -18.90 -27.33 -1.21
N ASN A 528 -18.84 -28.20 -0.20
CA ASN A 528 -20.04 -28.65 0.52
C ASN A 528 -20.39 -27.84 1.79
N MET A 529 -19.46 -27.07 2.36
CA MET A 529 -19.74 -26.27 3.58
C MET A 529 -20.42 -24.93 3.27
N LEU A 530 -20.13 -24.36 2.09
CA LEU A 530 -20.62 -23.06 1.62
C LEU A 530 -22.15 -23.02 1.50
N SER A 531 -22.80 -24.11 1.09
CA SER A 531 -24.26 -24.16 0.91
C SER A 531 -25.06 -23.98 2.21
N SER A 532 -24.47 -24.33 3.37
CA SER A 532 -25.13 -24.20 4.68
C SER A 532 -25.00 -22.78 5.26
N ILE A 533 -23.85 -22.15 5.00
CA ILE A 533 -23.56 -20.76 5.41
C ILE A 533 -24.36 -19.78 4.54
N GLU A 534 -24.46 -20.03 3.23
CA GLU A 534 -25.26 -19.21 2.32
C GLU A 534 -26.75 -19.16 2.73
N LYS A 535 -27.31 -20.26 3.25
CA LYS A 535 -28.68 -20.31 3.78
C LYS A 535 -28.86 -19.47 5.04
N ARG A 536 -27.87 -19.44 5.95
CA ARG A 536 -27.92 -18.63 7.19
C ARG A 536 -27.72 -17.14 6.90
N ILE A 537 -26.85 -16.80 5.96
CA ILE A 537 -26.64 -15.42 5.50
C ILE A 537 -27.89 -14.89 4.79
N ARG A 538 -28.53 -15.68 3.91
CA ARG A 538 -29.80 -15.29 3.27
C ARG A 538 -30.93 -15.10 4.29
N TYR A 539 -30.98 -15.91 5.34
CA TYR A 539 -31.94 -15.73 6.43
C TYR A 539 -31.69 -14.43 7.21
N PHE A 540 -30.43 -14.14 7.57
CA PHE A 540 -30.07 -12.89 8.24
C PHE A 540 -30.32 -11.64 7.36
N TYR A 541 -29.95 -11.69 6.08
CA TYR A 541 -30.25 -10.63 5.10
C TYR A 541 -31.75 -10.40 4.91
N SER A 542 -32.56 -11.47 4.89
CA SER A 542 -34.02 -11.33 4.79
C SER A 542 -34.62 -10.63 6.01
N GLN A 543 -34.12 -10.92 7.21
CA GLN A 543 -34.54 -10.27 8.45
C GLN A 543 -34.09 -8.80 8.52
N LEU A 544 -32.93 -8.47 7.97
CA LEU A 544 -32.43 -7.10 7.89
C LEU A 544 -33.24 -6.27 6.87
N LEU A 545 -33.53 -6.82 5.69
CA LEU A 545 -34.37 -6.17 4.66
C LEU A 545 -35.81 -5.99 5.12
N GLU A 546 -36.38 -6.94 5.86
CA GLU A 546 -37.73 -6.86 6.42
C GLU A 546 -37.80 -5.75 7.49
N LYS A 547 -36.78 -5.62 8.35
CA LYS A 547 -36.67 -4.51 9.32
C LYS A 547 -36.44 -3.15 8.65
N LEU A 548 -35.71 -3.09 7.53
CA LEU A 548 -35.50 -1.86 6.77
C LEU A 548 -36.75 -1.43 5.98
N LYS A 549 -37.54 -2.38 5.47
CA LYS A 549 -38.85 -2.10 4.86
C LYS A 549 -39.86 -1.54 5.87
N ILE A 550 -39.93 -2.12 7.08
CA ILE A 550 -40.80 -1.63 8.15
C ILE A 550 -40.45 -0.18 8.51
N LYS A 551 -39.15 0.17 8.62
CA LYS A 551 -38.70 1.55 8.86
C LYS A 551 -38.99 2.52 7.70
N LEU A 552 -38.93 2.05 6.45
CA LEU A 552 -39.26 2.88 5.28
C LEU A 552 -40.77 3.10 5.16
N GLU A 553 -41.60 2.09 5.45
CA GLU A 553 -43.07 2.22 5.50
C GLU A 553 -43.52 3.13 6.65
N GLU A 554 -42.90 3.03 7.84
CA GLU A 554 -43.15 3.95 8.97
C GLU A 554 -42.78 5.41 8.65
N ASN A 555 -41.72 5.65 7.85
CA ASN A 555 -41.32 6.99 7.41
C ASN A 555 -42.18 7.54 6.25
N HIS A 556 -42.87 6.68 5.49
CA HIS A 556 -43.81 7.10 4.45
C HIS A 556 -45.23 7.36 4.97
N ILE A 557 -45.57 6.90 6.18
CA ILE A 557 -46.88 7.15 6.82
C ILE A 557 -46.96 8.55 7.49
N VAL A 558 -45.85 9.31 7.59
CA VAL A 558 -45.82 10.65 8.23
C VAL A 558 -45.76 11.81 7.22
N LYS A 559 -46.09 11.58 5.94
CA LYS A 559 -46.28 12.65 4.95
C LYS A 559 -47.57 12.46 4.15
N GLU A 560 -48.70 12.51 4.83
CA GLU A 560 -50.00 12.96 4.29
C GLU A 560 -50.81 13.57 5.46
N ASP A 561 -50.41 14.79 5.85
CA ASP A 561 -51.28 15.95 6.16
C ASP A 561 -50.42 17.21 6.40
#